data_AF-A0A0E3S834-F1
#
_entry.id   AF-A0A0E3S834-F1
#
_cell.length_a   1.000
_cell.length_b   1.000
_cell.length_c   1.000
_cell.angle_alpha   90.00
_cell.angle_beta   90.00
_cell.angle_gamma   90.00
#
_symmetry.space_group_name_H-M   'P 1'
#
loop_
_entity.id
_entity.type
_entity.pdbx_description
1 polymer ?
#
loop_
_entity_poly.entity_id
_entity_poly.type
_entity_poly.pdbx_seq_one_letter_code
_entity_poly.pdbx_strand_id
1 'polypeptide(L)'
;MFCDDSVENDEKPVIIHICKVKIDINQLISDRLNNYFRKLSLIHEKIANQRHDFQHKVSNRLISENQAIAVETLNIKGMKKNHKLAQVVSDSAWYSFVLKLTYKLNG
;
A
#
# COMPACT_ATOMS: atom_id res chain seq x y z
N MET A 1 -31.03 16.47 61.59
CA MET A 1 -30.21 15.25 61.69
C MET A 1 -30.93 14.19 60.88
N PHE A 2 -30.78 14.26 59.56
CA PHE A 2 -31.40 13.32 58.61
C PHE A 2 -30.28 12.52 57.96
N CYS A 3 -30.59 11.26 57.75
CA CYS A 3 -29.69 10.14 57.51
C CYS A 3 -28.80 10.30 56.28
N ASP A 4 -27.65 9.66 56.40
CA ASP A 4 -26.58 9.49 55.42
C ASP A 4 -27.10 8.98 54.06
N ASP A 5 -27.08 9.85 53.05
CA ASP A 5 -27.29 9.49 51.64
C ASP A 5 -25.99 8.87 51.08
N SER A 6 -25.75 7.60 51.41
CA SER A 6 -24.61 6.85 50.88
C SER A 6 -25.00 5.43 50.46
N VAL A 7 -25.70 5.30 49.33
CA VAL A 7 -25.72 4.05 48.54
C VAL A 7 -25.29 4.36 47.11
N GLU A 8 -24.05 4.78 46.97
CA GLU A 8 -23.29 4.63 45.74
C GLU A 8 -22.35 3.45 45.99
N ASN A 9 -22.64 2.26 45.44
CA ASN A 9 -21.66 1.19 45.16
C ASN A 9 -22.41 -0.14 44.98
N ASP A 10 -22.53 -0.58 43.72
CA ASP A 10 -22.39 -2.01 43.36
C ASP A 10 -22.39 -2.22 41.82
N GLU A 11 -22.90 -1.26 41.02
CA GLU A 11 -22.79 -1.32 39.54
C GLU A 11 -21.48 -0.70 38.98
N LYS A 12 -20.86 0.22 39.72
CA LYS A 12 -19.58 0.87 39.35
C LYS A 12 -18.41 -0.10 39.07
N PRO A 13 -18.15 -1.16 39.87
CA PRO A 13 -16.99 -2.03 39.62
C PRO A 13 -17.13 -2.82 38.31
N VAL A 14 -18.34 -3.29 37.98
CA VAL A 14 -18.60 -4.07 36.75
C VAL A 14 -18.50 -3.19 35.51
N ILE A 15 -19.07 -1.98 35.54
CA ILE A 15 -18.99 -1.03 34.41
C ILE A 15 -17.54 -0.59 34.16
N ILE A 16 -16.76 -0.27 35.21
CA ILE A 16 -15.34 0.09 35.07
C ILE A 16 -14.54 -1.10 34.51
N HIS A 17 -14.83 -2.33 34.95
CA HIS A 17 -14.14 -3.53 34.46
C HIS A 17 -14.49 -3.82 32.99
N ILE A 18 -15.77 -3.76 32.61
CA ILE A 18 -16.22 -3.92 31.22
C ILE A 18 -15.62 -2.82 30.33
N CYS A 19 -15.60 -1.57 30.79
CA CYS A 19 -14.99 -0.46 30.05
C CYS A 19 -13.49 -0.69 29.86
N LYS A 20 -12.75 -1.11 30.89
CA LYS A 20 -11.32 -1.47 30.78
C LYS A 20 -11.11 -2.59 29.77
N VAL A 21 -11.81 -3.72 29.91
CA VAL A 21 -11.72 -4.86 28.99
C VAL A 21 -12.07 -4.46 27.55
N LYS A 22 -13.10 -3.62 27.35
CA LYS A 22 -13.51 -3.18 26.00
C LYS A 22 -12.53 -2.17 25.39
N ILE A 23 -11.94 -1.29 26.20
CA ILE A 23 -10.83 -0.42 25.78
C ILE A 23 -9.60 -1.27 25.39
N ASP A 24 -9.27 -2.29 26.19
CA ASP A 24 -8.15 -3.21 25.93
C ASP A 24 -8.36 -4.02 24.63
N ILE A 25 -9.57 -4.52 24.39
CA ILE A 25 -9.91 -5.23 23.13
C ILE A 25 -9.77 -4.30 21.92
N ASN A 26 -10.28 -3.06 21.99
CA ASN A 26 -10.16 -2.10 20.89
C ASN A 26 -8.69 -1.75 20.61
N GLN A 27 -7.88 -1.57 21.65
CA GLN A 27 -6.46 -1.31 21.53
C GLN A 27 -5.73 -2.49 20.85
N LEU A 28 -5.96 -3.72 21.31
CA LEU A 28 -5.37 -4.93 20.74
C LEU A 28 -5.73 -5.14 19.26
N ILE A 29 -6.98 -4.85 18.86
CA ILE A 29 -7.41 -4.90 17.47
C ILE A 29 -6.67 -3.83 16.65
N SER A 30 -6.56 -2.61 17.17
CA SER A 30 -5.83 -1.52 16.50
C SER A 30 -4.37 -1.89 16.25
N ASP A 31 -3.71 -2.49 17.23
CA ASP A 31 -2.29 -2.87 17.13
C ASP A 31 -2.09 -4.01 16.13
N ARG A 32 -2.99 -5.00 16.09
CA ARG A 32 -2.96 -6.08 15.10
C ARG A 32 -3.13 -5.54 13.67
N LEU A 33 -4.09 -4.64 13.46
CA LEU A 33 -4.32 -4.03 12.15
C LEU A 33 -3.14 -3.16 11.71
N ASN A 34 -2.61 -2.32 12.60
CA ASN A 34 -1.43 -1.50 12.33
C ASN A 34 -0.22 -2.35 11.91
N ASN A 35 0.02 -3.46 12.60
CA ASN A 35 1.08 -4.40 12.25
C ASN A 35 0.85 -5.06 10.88
N TYR A 36 -0.39 -5.42 10.55
CA TYR A 36 -0.74 -5.97 9.23
C TYR A 36 -0.51 -4.96 8.11
N PHE A 37 -1.03 -3.74 8.25
CA PHE A 37 -0.85 -2.67 7.25
C PHE A 37 0.63 -2.31 7.06
N ARG A 38 1.41 -2.28 8.14
CA ARG A 38 2.87 -2.09 8.06
C ARG A 38 3.54 -3.16 7.20
N LYS A 39 3.25 -4.45 7.46
CA LYS A 39 3.81 -5.56 6.68
C LYS A 39 3.40 -5.49 5.20
N LEU A 40 2.13 -5.19 4.94
CA LEU A 40 1.61 -5.03 3.58
C LEU A 40 2.31 -3.89 2.84
N SER A 41 2.52 -2.74 3.50
CA SER A 41 3.24 -1.60 2.94
C SER A 41 4.67 -1.98 2.53
N LEU A 42 5.40 -2.70 3.39
CA LEU A 42 6.77 -3.15 3.09
C LEU A 42 6.83 -4.07 1.86
N ILE A 43 5.83 -4.95 1.69
CA ILE A 43 5.74 -5.82 0.52
C ILE A 43 5.48 -4.99 -0.74
N HIS A 44 4.55 -4.04 -0.69
CA HIS A 44 4.26 -3.16 -1.84
C HIS A 44 5.47 -2.30 -2.21
N GLU A 45 6.19 -1.77 -1.23
CA GLU A 45 7.43 -1.02 -1.44
C GLU A 45 8.48 -1.89 -2.11
N LYS A 46 8.71 -3.11 -1.62
CA LYS A 46 9.65 -4.06 -2.21
C LYS A 46 9.31 -4.36 -3.68
N ILE A 47 8.04 -4.62 -3.99
CA ILE A 47 7.57 -4.87 -5.36
C ILE A 47 7.79 -3.63 -6.23
N ALA A 48 7.47 -2.43 -5.72
CA ALA A 48 7.67 -1.18 -6.45
C ALA A 48 9.15 -0.93 -6.76
N ASN A 49 10.04 -1.17 -5.79
CA ASN A 49 11.48 -0.99 -5.95
C ASN A 49 12.06 -1.97 -6.97
N GLN A 50 11.66 -3.25 -6.93
CA GLN A 50 12.10 -4.24 -7.92
C GLN A 50 11.67 -3.87 -9.35
N ARG A 51 10.41 -3.45 -9.51
CA ARG A 51 9.89 -2.99 -10.80
C ARG A 51 10.62 -1.75 -11.30
N HIS A 52 10.92 -0.81 -10.41
CA HIS A 52 11.68 0.39 -10.73
C HIS A 52 13.10 0.04 -11.20
N ASP A 53 13.82 -0.77 -10.42
CA ASP A 53 15.17 -1.22 -10.75
C ASP A 53 15.23 -1.94 -12.11
N PHE A 54 14.29 -2.85 -12.37
CA PHE A 54 14.14 -3.49 -13.68
C PHE A 54 13.99 -2.47 -14.81
N GLN A 55 13.05 -1.53 -14.68
CA GLN A 55 12.83 -0.49 -15.69
C GLN A 55 14.06 0.38 -15.91
N HIS A 56 14.81 0.71 -14.84
CA HIS A 56 16.04 1.49 -14.95
C HIS A 56 17.12 0.75 -15.71
N LYS A 57 17.35 -0.53 -15.40
CA LYS A 57 18.34 -1.37 -16.08
C LYS A 57 18.01 -1.55 -17.55
N VAL A 58 16.76 -1.88 -17.87
CA VAL A 58 16.32 -2.08 -19.26
C VAL A 58 16.38 -0.77 -20.05
N SER A 59 15.89 0.34 -19.51
CA SER A 59 15.96 1.63 -20.21
C SER A 59 17.39 2.09 -20.46
N ASN A 60 18.29 1.95 -19.47
CA ASN A 60 19.70 2.27 -19.65
C ASN A 60 20.32 1.43 -20.76
N ARG A 61 20.08 0.11 -20.73
CA ARG A 61 20.60 -0.81 -21.73
C ARG A 61 20.10 -0.46 -23.14
N LEU A 62 18.80 -0.22 -23.31
CA LEU A 62 18.23 0.13 -24.60
C LEU A 62 18.84 1.42 -25.16
N ILE A 63 19.01 2.45 -24.31
CA ILE A 63 19.59 3.73 -24.72
C ILE A 63 21.07 3.58 -25.07
N SER A 64 21.83 2.79 -24.30
CA SER A 64 23.26 2.62 -24.58
C SER A 64 23.55 1.78 -25.82
N GLU A 65 22.69 0.81 -26.14
CA GLU A 65 22.90 -0.14 -27.24
C GLU A 65 22.30 0.34 -28.58
N ASN A 66 21.41 1.34 -28.59
CA ASN A 66 20.67 1.75 -29.79
C ASN A 66 20.78 3.25 -30.06
N GLN A 67 20.94 3.62 -31.33
CA GLN A 67 21.02 5.03 -31.77
C GLN A 67 19.64 5.72 -31.82
N ALA A 68 18.56 4.94 -31.91
CA ALA A 68 17.19 5.43 -31.93
C ALA A 68 16.24 4.39 -31.33
N ILE A 69 15.21 4.86 -30.64
CA ILE A 69 14.18 4.01 -30.01
C ILE A 69 12.81 4.54 -30.41
N ALA A 70 11.98 3.69 -31.00
CA ALA A 70 10.57 3.96 -31.27
C ALA A 70 9.69 3.20 -30.28
N VAL A 71 8.64 3.84 -29.77
CA VAL A 71 7.73 3.25 -28.78
C VAL A 71 6.29 3.41 -29.24
N GLU A 72 5.52 2.32 -29.21
CA GLU A 72 4.11 2.34 -29.57
C GLU A 72 3.22 2.91 -28.45
N THR A 73 2.23 3.70 -28.84
CA THR A 73 1.16 4.15 -27.95
C THR A 73 0.13 3.03 -27.77
N LEU A 74 0.28 2.27 -26.69
CA LEU A 74 -0.66 1.18 -26.35
C LEU A 74 -1.91 1.71 -25.64
N ASN A 75 -3.08 1.08 -25.91
CA ASN A 75 -4.29 1.30 -25.11
C ASN A 75 -4.21 0.56 -23.76
N ILE A 76 -3.36 1.05 -22.86
CA ILE A 76 -3.10 0.45 -21.55
C ILE A 76 -4.39 0.30 -20.75
N LYS A 77 -5.29 1.30 -20.80
CA LYS A 77 -6.58 1.26 -20.10
C LYS A 77 -7.45 0.09 -20.58
N GLY A 78 -7.50 -0.14 -21.89
CA GLY A 78 -8.20 -1.29 -22.47
C GLY A 78 -7.56 -2.62 -22.08
N MET A 79 -6.23 -2.71 -22.15
CA MET A 79 -5.50 -3.94 -21.81
C MET A 79 -5.65 -4.32 -20.33
N LYS A 80 -5.72 -3.33 -19.43
CA LYS A 80 -5.98 -3.57 -18.00
C LYS A 80 -7.37 -4.13 -17.70
N LYS A 81 -8.35 -3.98 -18.61
CA LYS A 81 -9.69 -4.57 -18.46
C LYS A 81 -9.70 -6.06 -18.85
N ASN A 82 -8.73 -6.52 -19.63
CA ASN A 82 -8.62 -7.93 -19.99
C ASN A 82 -7.95 -8.70 -18.85
N HIS A 83 -8.70 -9.57 -18.16
CA HIS A 83 -8.21 -10.37 -17.03
C HIS A 83 -6.93 -11.18 -17.34
N LYS A 84 -6.73 -11.62 -18.59
CA LYS A 84 -5.53 -12.37 -18.99
C LYS A 84 -4.29 -11.47 -19.10
N LEU A 85 -4.47 -10.19 -19.42
CA LEU A 85 -3.38 -9.24 -19.64
C LEU A 85 -3.17 -8.28 -18.47
N ALA A 86 -4.19 -8.09 -17.63
CA ALA A 86 -4.21 -7.06 -16.59
C ALA A 86 -3.01 -7.15 -15.64
N GLN A 87 -2.64 -8.36 -15.22
CA GLN A 87 -1.51 -8.59 -14.34
C GLN A 87 -0.19 -8.23 -15.03
N VAL A 88 0.09 -8.83 -16.19
CA VAL A 88 1.35 -8.61 -16.93
C VAL A 88 1.55 -7.13 -17.32
N VAL A 89 0.46 -6.46 -17.73
CA VAL A 89 0.48 -5.04 -18.07
C VAL A 89 0.73 -4.17 -16.83
N SER A 90 0.17 -4.54 -15.68
CA SER A 90 0.40 -3.82 -14.44
C SER A 90 1.83 -4.03 -13.91
N ASP A 91 2.36 -5.25 -14.02
CA ASP A 91 3.70 -5.62 -13.56
C ASP A 91 4.80 -4.96 -14.39
N SER A 92 4.62 -4.88 -15.71
CA SER A 92 5.54 -4.15 -16.60
C SER A 92 5.52 -2.62 -16.38
N ALA A 93 4.41 -2.08 -15.85
CA ALA A 93 4.17 -0.65 -15.66
C ALA A 93 4.60 0.20 -16.88
N TRP A 94 4.09 -0.20 -18.06
CA TRP A 94 4.47 0.34 -19.38
C TRP A 94 4.55 1.86 -19.44
N TYR A 95 3.52 2.57 -18.96
CA TYR A 95 3.51 4.05 -18.98
C TYR A 95 4.72 4.68 -18.25
N SER A 96 5.06 4.17 -17.06
CA SER A 96 6.21 4.66 -16.29
C SER A 96 7.54 4.34 -16.97
N PHE A 97 7.60 3.21 -17.68
CA PHE A 97 8.78 2.84 -18.45
C PHE A 97 8.99 3.79 -19.65
N VAL A 98 7.93 4.11 -20.40
CA VAL A 98 8.00 5.09 -21.50
C VAL A 98 8.44 6.46 -20.99
N LEU A 99 7.89 6.93 -19.86
CA LEU A 99 8.34 8.18 -19.24
C LEU A 99 9.83 8.17 -18.89
N LYS A 100 10.36 7.06 -18.37
CA LYS A 100 11.80 6.93 -18.08
C LYS A 100 12.65 6.99 -19.35
N LEU A 101 12.21 6.36 -20.45
CA LEU A 101 12.90 6.45 -21.74
C LEU A 101 12.92 7.90 -22.23
N THR A 102 11.76 8.57 -22.24
CA THR A 102 11.64 9.97 -22.68
C THR A 102 12.54 10.90 -21.86
N TYR A 103 12.50 10.77 -20.52
CA TYR A 103 13.35 11.58 -19.64
C TYR A 103 14.85 11.37 -19.91
N LYS A 104 15.30 10.12 -20.07
CA LYS A 104 16.72 9.80 -20.25
C LYS A 104 17.26 10.11 -21.65
N LEU A 105 16.40 10.14 -22.67
CA LEU A 105 16.77 10.52 -24.03
C LEU A 105 16.82 12.03 -24.23
N ASN A 106 16.08 12.78 -23.42
CA ASN A 106 15.99 14.24 -23.50
C ASN A 106 16.93 14.97 -22.52
N GLY A 107 17.61 14.23 -21.64
CA GLY A 107 18.59 14.76 -20.67
C GLY A 107 20.00 14.58 -21.16
#